data_AF-A0A520T2Y3-F1
#
_entry.id   AF-A0A520T2Y3-F1
#
_cell.length_a   1.000
_cell.length_b   1.000
_cell.length_c   1.000
_cell.angle_alpha   90.00
_cell.angle_beta   90.00
_cell.angle_gamma   90.00
#
_symmetry.space_group_name_H-M   'P 1'
#
loop_
_entity.id
_entity.type
_entity.pdbx_description
1 polymer ?
#
loop_
_entity_poly.entity_id
_entity_poly.type
_entity_poly.pdbx_seq_one_letter_code
_entity_poly.pdbx_strand_id
1 'polypeptide(L)'
;MIIQCKCKKYKFKIPKDEIIVSGLNVKCEICNQEWSLKLDTIESKNRKLDILQNINPSKLNIGNKIKYKNADTKLLKYTLIFLLVFFIIYKISINFQFEVIQKFPNTKNIYDSLELVTEIIKSYIGFFKEILSEKFINL
;
A
#
# COMPACT_ATOMS: atom_id res chain seq x y z
N MET A 1 3.35 -22.49 18.92
CA MET A 1 3.53 -22.56 20.40
C MET A 1 2.39 -21.79 21.06
N ILE A 2 1.95 -22.12 22.28
CA ILE A 2 0.91 -21.33 22.98
C ILE A 2 1.59 -20.41 24.00
N ILE A 3 1.44 -19.10 23.84
CA ILE A 3 1.90 -18.12 24.83
C ILE A 3 0.72 -17.74 25.72
N GLN A 4 0.87 -17.91 27.02
CA GLN A 4 -0.12 -17.45 28.01
C GLN A 4 0.16 -16.01 28.39
N CYS A 5 -0.86 -15.16 28.35
CA CYS A 5 -0.78 -13.80 28.88
C CYS A 5 -0.57 -13.83 30.40
N LYS A 6 0.25 -12.92 30.95
CA LYS A 6 0.33 -12.69 32.41
C LYS A 6 -1.04 -12.39 33.04
N CYS A 7 -1.93 -11.77 32.29
CA CYS A 7 -3.30 -11.48 32.67
C CYS A 7 -4.21 -12.71 32.84
N LYS A 8 -3.75 -13.92 32.47
CA LYS A 8 -4.48 -15.21 32.50
C LYS A 8 -5.82 -15.28 31.75
N LYS A 9 -6.29 -14.17 31.15
CA LYS A 9 -7.57 -14.09 30.44
C LYS A 9 -7.57 -14.74 29.05
N TYR A 10 -6.42 -14.81 28.37
CA TYR A 10 -6.31 -15.34 26.99
C TYR A 10 -5.02 -16.12 26.73
N LYS A 11 -5.11 -17.09 25.80
CA LYS A 11 -4.01 -17.91 25.27
C LYS A 11 -3.84 -17.60 23.79
N PHE A 12 -2.65 -17.15 23.37
CA PHE A 12 -2.36 -16.85 21.97
C PHE A 12 -1.71 -18.06 21.31
N LYS A 13 -2.25 -18.50 20.16
CA LYS A 13 -1.69 -19.59 19.35
C LYS A 13 -0.81 -18.99 18.25
N ILE A 14 0.50 -19.08 18.40
CA ILE A 14 1.44 -18.58 17.38
C ILE A 14 1.63 -19.66 16.31
N PRO A 15 1.52 -19.30 15.01
CA PRO A 15 1.83 -20.19 13.89
C PRO A 15 3.21 -20.84 14.05
N LYS A 16 3.34 -22.11 13.64
CA LYS A 16 4.56 -22.90 13.86
C LYS A 16 5.78 -22.40 13.06
N ASP A 17 5.56 -21.50 12.11
CA ASP A 17 6.56 -21.07 11.13
C ASP A 17 7.33 -19.80 11.56
N GLU A 18 6.98 -19.21 12.71
CA GLU A 18 7.68 -18.06 13.27
C GLU A 18 8.74 -18.51 14.28
N ILE A 19 10.02 -18.21 13.98
CA ILE A 19 11.15 -18.50 14.87
C ILE A 19 11.12 -17.49 16.01
N ILE A 20 10.50 -17.86 17.13
CA ILE A 20 10.52 -17.04 18.35
C ILE A 20 11.85 -17.31 19.07
N VAL A 21 12.67 -16.29 19.22
CA VAL A 21 13.94 -16.35 19.95
C VAL A 21 13.69 -15.99 21.42
N SER A 22 14.22 -16.79 22.35
CA SER A 22 14.17 -16.48 23.79
C SER A 22 14.79 -15.11 24.08
N GLY A 23 14.12 -14.30 24.92
CA GLY A 23 14.56 -12.94 25.26
C GLY A 23 13.78 -11.80 24.57
N LEU A 24 12.80 -12.11 23.72
CA LEU A 24 11.86 -11.11 23.19
C LEU A 24 10.90 -10.62 24.28
N ASN A 25 10.76 -9.30 24.40
CA ASN A 25 9.73 -8.66 25.21
C ASN A 25 8.42 -8.65 24.41
N VAL A 26 7.39 -9.29 24.96
CA VAL A 26 6.05 -9.32 24.37
C VAL A 26 5.11 -8.43 25.15
N LYS A 27 4.25 -7.70 24.43
CA LYS A 27 3.20 -6.84 24.99
C LYS A 27 1.85 -7.45 24.69
N CYS A 28 1.00 -7.60 25.71
CA CYS A 28 -0.39 -8.01 25.48
C CYS A 28 -1.22 -6.81 25.04
N GLU A 29 -1.85 -6.87 23.87
CA GLU A 29 -2.72 -5.77 23.39
C GLU A 29 -4.00 -5.57 24.22
N ILE A 30 -4.37 -6.54 25.07
CA ILE A 30 -5.60 -6.49 25.87
C ILE A 30 -5.35 -5.84 27.25
N CYS A 31 -4.27 -6.20 27.93
CA CYS A 31 -3.95 -5.65 29.25
C CYS A 31 -2.76 -4.68 29.24
N ASN A 32 -2.16 -4.45 28.07
CA ASN A 32 -0.99 -3.60 27.84
C ASN A 32 0.26 -3.95 28.66
N GLN A 33 0.30 -5.12 29.30
CA GLN A 33 1.43 -5.57 30.11
C GLN A 33 2.53 -6.17 29.24
N GLU A 34 3.77 -5.83 29.59
CA GLU A 34 4.98 -6.30 28.91
C GLU A 34 5.72 -7.34 29.76
N TRP A 35 6.25 -8.39 29.12
CA TRP A 35 7.13 -9.34 29.80
C TRP A 35 8.10 -10.03 28.85
N SER A 36 9.25 -10.44 29.38
CA SER A 36 10.24 -11.24 28.67
C SER A 36 9.75 -12.68 28.53
N LEU A 37 9.68 -13.18 27.30
CA LEU A 37 9.33 -14.58 27.05
C LEU A 37 10.52 -15.48 27.44
N LYS A 38 10.38 -16.21 28.55
CA LYS A 38 11.24 -17.35 28.89
C LYS A 38 10.63 -18.59 28.26
N LEU A 39 11.19 -19.06 27.14
CA LEU A 39 10.89 -20.40 26.66
C LEU A 39 11.67 -21.36 27.55
N ASP A 40 10.99 -21.96 28.52
CA ASP A 40 11.57 -23.08 29.26
C ASP A 40 11.74 -24.25 28.27
N THR A 41 13.00 -24.63 28.13
CA THR A 41 13.55 -25.56 27.16
C THR A 41 12.83 -26.90 27.17
N ILE A 42 11.96 -27.16 26.19
CA ILE A 42 11.50 -28.51 25.90
C ILE A 42 11.58 -28.76 24.39
N GLU A 43 12.52 -29.65 24.06
CA GLU A 43 12.67 -30.40 22.81
C GLU A 43 13.08 -29.65 21.53
N SER A 44 14.35 -29.28 21.48
CA SER A 44 15.11 -29.18 20.22
C SER A 44 16.48 -29.85 20.42
N LYS A 45 16.45 -31.11 20.83
CA LYS A 45 17.63 -31.96 20.88
C LYS A 45 18.13 -32.15 19.44
N ASN A 46 19.39 -31.78 19.18
CA ASN A 46 20.22 -32.22 18.04
C ASN A 46 20.30 -31.39 16.73
N ARG A 47 20.02 -30.08 16.67
CA ARG A 47 20.38 -29.30 15.44
C ARG A 47 21.11 -27.97 15.62
N LYS A 48 21.25 -27.44 16.85
CA LYS A 48 21.84 -26.10 17.05
C LYS A 48 23.32 -26.06 17.44
N LEU A 49 23.95 -27.20 17.75
CA LEU A 49 25.35 -27.18 18.22
C LEU A 49 26.38 -27.06 17.08
N ASP A 50 26.05 -27.47 15.84
CA ASP A 50 27.01 -27.46 14.73
C ASP A 50 27.14 -26.12 13.98
N ILE A 51 26.22 -25.17 14.20
CA ILE A 51 26.18 -23.91 13.41
C ILE A 51 27.10 -22.84 14.00
N LEU A 52 27.35 -22.88 15.31
CA LEU A 52 28.13 -21.84 16.02
C LEU A 52 29.65 -22.01 15.89
N GLN A 53 30.15 -23.20 15.54
CA GLN A 53 31.60 -23.46 15.48
C GLN A 53 32.25 -23.15 14.11
N ASN A 54 31.49 -22.75 13.08
CA ASN A 54 32.02 -22.58 11.72
C ASN A 54 31.80 -21.19 11.08
N ILE A 55 31.49 -20.15 11.85
CA ILE A 55 31.36 -18.80 11.29
C ILE A 55 32.75 -18.14 11.22
N ASN A 56 33.51 -18.49 10.18
CA ASN A 56 34.71 -17.76 9.79
C ASN A 56 34.29 -16.44 9.08
N PRO A 57 34.57 -15.24 9.63
CA PRO A 57 34.10 -13.96 9.11
C PRO A 57 34.64 -13.61 7.71
N SER A 58 35.66 -14.32 7.22
CA SER A 58 36.25 -14.12 5.88
C SER A 58 35.41 -14.68 4.72
N LYS A 59 34.37 -15.49 4.97
CA LYS A 59 33.47 -16.05 3.92
C LYS A 59 32.13 -15.34 3.77
N LEU A 60 31.89 -14.26 4.52
CA LEU A 60 30.61 -13.54 4.52
C LEU A 60 30.49 -12.54 3.34
N ASN A 61 30.65 -13.03 2.11
CA ASN A 61 30.14 -12.36 0.90
C ASN A 61 28.63 -12.64 0.76
N ILE A 62 27.85 -12.22 1.75
CA ILE A 62 26.39 -12.19 1.63
C ILE A 62 26.05 -10.76 1.24
N GLY A 63 26.14 -10.50 -0.06
CA GLY A 63 25.55 -9.32 -0.65
C GLY A 63 24.08 -9.32 -0.29
N ASN A 64 23.69 -8.43 0.63
CA ASN A 64 22.30 -8.12 0.92
C ASN A 64 21.71 -7.44 -0.33
N LYS A 65 21.36 -8.26 -1.33
CA LYS A 65 20.46 -7.85 -2.39
C LYS A 65 19.09 -7.68 -1.74
N ILE A 66 18.82 -6.46 -1.28
CA ILE A 66 17.47 -6.02 -0.93
C ILE A 66 16.62 -6.31 -2.17
N LYS A 67 15.84 -7.39 -2.13
CA LYS A 67 14.85 -7.70 -3.15
C LYS A 67 13.75 -6.65 -3.01
N TYR A 68 13.85 -5.56 -3.77
CA TYR A 68 12.69 -4.72 -4.03
C TYR A 68 11.60 -5.63 -4.58
N LYS A 69 10.53 -5.85 -3.81
CA LYS A 69 9.33 -6.49 -4.33
C LYS A 69 8.90 -5.64 -5.52
N ASN A 70 8.79 -6.27 -6.70
CA ASN A 70 8.23 -5.63 -7.88
C ASN A 70 6.91 -4.98 -7.46
N ALA A 71 6.85 -3.64 -7.50
CA ALA A 71 5.60 -2.93 -7.28
C ALA A 71 4.57 -3.49 -8.26
N ASP A 72 3.34 -3.68 -7.82
CA ASP A 72 2.29 -4.32 -8.62
C ASP A 72 1.84 -3.38 -9.75
N THR A 73 2.67 -3.28 -10.80
CA THR A 73 2.48 -2.37 -11.95
C THR A 73 1.22 -2.69 -12.76
N LYS A 74 0.58 -3.84 -12.50
CA LYS A 74 -0.67 -4.23 -13.15
C LYS A 74 -1.80 -3.28 -12.77
N LEU A 75 -1.94 -2.94 -11.50
CA LEU A 75 -2.99 -2.04 -11.02
C LEU A 75 -2.86 -0.65 -11.67
N LEU A 76 -1.65 -0.11 -11.71
CA LEU A 76 -1.37 1.17 -12.38
C LEU A 76 -1.76 1.14 -13.87
N LYS A 77 -1.40 0.07 -14.59
CA LYS A 77 -1.77 -0.08 -16.01
C LYS A 77 -3.27 -0.11 -16.23
N TYR A 78 -4.00 -0.88 -15.42
CA TYR A 78 -5.46 -0.93 -15.51
C TYR A 78 -6.12 0.41 -15.19
N THR A 79 -5.64 1.11 -14.15
CA THR A 79 -6.11 2.45 -13.82
C THR A 79 -5.88 3.43 -14.98
N LEU A 80 -4.72 3.37 -15.63
CA LEU A 80 -4.38 4.26 -16.75
C LEU A 80 -5.26 3.99 -17.99
N ILE A 81 -5.53 2.71 -18.28
CA ILE A 81 -6.47 2.31 -19.33
C ILE A 81 -7.89 2.78 -19.01
N PHE A 82 -8.35 2.60 -17.77
CA PHE A 82 -9.66 3.06 -17.33
C PHE A 82 -9.83 4.57 -17.51
N LEU A 83 -8.82 5.34 -17.12
CA LEU A 83 -8.81 6.80 -17.30
C LEU A 83 -8.87 7.18 -18.79
N LEU A 84 -8.10 6.51 -19.66
CA LEU A 84 -8.15 6.74 -21.10
C LEU A 84 -9.55 6.51 -21.67
N VAL A 85 -10.19 5.40 -21.31
CA VAL A 85 -11.56 5.09 -21.74
C VAL A 85 -12.55 6.14 -21.23
N PHE A 86 -12.41 6.58 -19.99
CA PHE A 86 -13.24 7.64 -19.41
C PHE A 86 -13.12 8.96 -20.20
N PHE A 87 -11.89 9.37 -20.56
CA PHE A 87 -11.68 10.57 -21.36
C PHE A 87 -12.29 10.47 -22.76
N ILE A 88 -12.23 9.31 -23.39
CA ILE A 88 -12.85 9.06 -24.71
C ILE A 88 -14.37 9.22 -24.59
N ILE A 89 -15.00 8.57 -23.60
CA ILE A 89 -16.44 8.66 -23.37
C ILE A 89 -16.87 10.11 -23.10
N TYR A 90 -16.11 10.82 -22.25
CA TYR A 90 -16.36 12.22 -21.97
C TYR A 90 -16.35 13.08 -23.24
N LYS A 91 -15.34 12.90 -24.11
CA LYS A 91 -15.25 13.62 -25.38
C LYS A 91 -16.43 13.34 -26.30
N ILE A 92 -16.83 12.07 -26.43
CA ILE A 92 -17.99 11.68 -27.22
C ILE A 92 -19.26 12.32 -26.65
N SER A 93 -19.43 12.28 -25.32
CA SER A 93 -20.60 12.84 -24.64
C SER A 93 -20.77 14.33 -24.93
N ILE A 94 -19.69 15.12 -24.85
CA ILE A 94 -19.74 16.56 -25.17
C ILE A 94 -19.98 16.79 -26.67
N ASN A 95 -19.33 16.02 -27.55
CA ASN A 95 -19.47 16.21 -29.00
C ASN A 95 -20.91 16.01 -29.49
N PHE A 96 -21.65 15.06 -28.89
CA PHE A 96 -23.04 14.76 -29.24
C PHE A 96 -24.05 15.36 -28.26
N GLN A 97 -23.65 16.36 -27.48
CA GLN A 97 -24.50 16.98 -26.45
C GLN A 97 -25.85 17.43 -27.02
N PHE A 98 -25.83 18.07 -28.19
CA PHE A 98 -27.03 18.62 -28.80
C PHE A 98 -28.04 17.53 -29.17
N GLU A 99 -27.58 16.47 -29.84
CA GLU A 99 -28.43 15.34 -30.25
C GLU A 99 -28.97 14.56 -29.04
N VAL A 100 -28.16 14.42 -27.99
CA VAL A 100 -28.58 13.74 -26.75
C VAL A 100 -29.64 14.55 -26.02
N ILE A 101 -29.48 15.87 -25.89
CA ILE A 101 -30.48 16.73 -25.23
C ILE A 101 -31.78 16.76 -26.04
N GLN A 102 -31.72 16.77 -27.37
CA GLN A 102 -32.92 16.71 -28.20
C GLN A 102 -33.71 15.42 -28.01
N LYS A 103 -33.03 14.27 -27.94
CA LYS A 103 -33.69 12.96 -27.73
C LYS A 103 -34.09 12.71 -26.28
N PHE A 104 -33.30 13.22 -25.33
CA PHE A 104 -33.45 12.98 -23.90
C PHE A 104 -33.36 14.32 -23.14
N PRO A 105 -34.41 15.15 -23.16
CA PRO A 105 -34.38 16.49 -22.56
C PRO A 105 -34.08 16.49 -21.06
N ASN A 106 -34.39 15.41 -20.35
CA ASN A 106 -34.08 15.24 -18.93
C ASN A 106 -32.57 15.23 -18.64
N THR A 107 -31.72 15.02 -19.65
CA THR A 107 -30.25 15.03 -19.51
C THR A 107 -29.67 16.45 -19.54
N LYS A 108 -30.47 17.47 -19.86
CA LYS A 108 -30.01 18.86 -19.94
C LYS A 108 -29.27 19.30 -18.68
N ASN A 109 -29.85 19.06 -17.50
CA ASN A 109 -29.23 19.42 -16.22
C ASN A 109 -27.86 18.74 -16.00
N ILE A 110 -27.65 17.54 -16.56
CA ILE A 110 -26.38 16.82 -16.48
C ILE A 110 -25.33 17.54 -17.32
N TYR A 111 -25.69 17.94 -18.55
CA TYR A 111 -24.80 18.69 -19.44
C TYR A 111 -24.50 20.08 -18.91
N ASP A 112 -25.50 20.79 -18.39
CA ASP A 112 -25.30 22.10 -17.75
C ASP A 112 -24.35 21.98 -16.55
N SER A 113 -24.47 20.91 -15.75
CA SER A 113 -23.54 20.63 -14.66
C SER A 113 -22.13 20.28 -15.15
N LEU A 114 -22.03 19.51 -16.24
CA LEU A 114 -20.74 19.15 -16.86
C LEU A 114 -20.02 20.37 -17.41
N GLU A 115 -20.75 21.34 -17.97
CA GLU A 115 -20.19 22.61 -18.44
C GLU A 115 -19.56 23.39 -17.28
N LEU A 116 -20.28 23.55 -16.16
CA LEU A 116 -19.74 24.19 -14.95
C LEU A 116 -18.47 23.52 -14.44
N VAL A 117 -18.48 22.18 -14.34
CA VAL A 117 -17.30 21.42 -13.93
C VAL A 117 -16.13 21.63 -14.90
N THR A 118 -16.42 21.71 -16.20
CA THR A 118 -15.41 21.97 -17.24
C THR A 118 -14.78 23.34 -17.10
N GLU A 119 -15.57 24.37 -16.80
CA GLU A 119 -15.07 25.72 -16.56
C GLU A 119 -14.17 25.80 -15.33
N ILE A 120 -14.57 25.14 -14.23
CA ILE A 120 -13.76 25.04 -13.01
C ILE A 120 -12.42 24.38 -13.32
N ILE A 121 -12.43 23.24 -14.03
CA ILE A 121 -11.20 22.54 -14.43
C ILE A 121 -10.32 23.44 -15.31
N LYS A 122 -10.90 24.14 -16.30
CA LYS A 122 -10.16 25.08 -17.16
C LYS A 122 -9.49 26.20 -16.35
N SER A 123 -10.21 26.77 -15.39
CA SER A 123 -9.68 27.81 -14.50
C SER A 123 -8.48 27.31 -13.71
N TYR A 124 -8.60 26.13 -13.07
CA TYR A 124 -7.46 25.53 -12.36
C TYR A 124 -6.29 25.19 -13.28
N ILE A 125 -6.55 24.67 -14.49
CA ILE A 125 -5.48 24.43 -15.48
C ILE A 125 -4.77 25.73 -15.85
N GLY A 126 -5.50 26.84 -16.00
CA GLY A 126 -4.93 28.18 -16.24
C GLY A 126 -3.98 28.58 -15.11
N PHE A 127 -4.46 28.51 -13.87
CA PHE A 127 -3.65 28.80 -12.69
C PHE A 127 -2.41 27.89 -12.57
N PHE A 128 -2.54 26.59 -12.84
CA PHE A 128 -1.39 25.68 -12.83
C PHE A 128 -0.38 26.01 -13.93
N LYS A 129 -0.83 26.43 -15.12
CA LYS A 129 0.07 26.88 -16.20
C LYS A 129 0.85 28.12 -15.79
N GLU A 130 0.20 29.08 -15.15
CA GLU A 130 0.83 30.29 -14.62
C GLU A 130 1.91 29.94 -13.60
N ILE A 131 1.61 29.11 -12.59
CA ILE A 131 2.58 28.66 -11.59
C ILE A 131 3.79 27.97 -12.24
N LEU A 132 3.55 27.08 -13.20
CA LEU A 132 4.64 26.40 -13.89
C LEU A 132 5.48 27.41 -14.67
N SER A 133 4.85 28.34 -15.39
CA SER A 133 5.57 29.38 -16.15
C SER A 133 6.43 30.26 -15.25
N GLU A 134 5.94 30.68 -14.08
CA GLU A 134 6.73 31.47 -13.12
C GLU A 134 7.93 30.69 -12.57
N LYS A 135 7.78 29.38 -12.33
CA LYS A 135 8.88 28.53 -11.85
C LYS A 135 9.93 28.23 -12.93
N PHE A 136 9.52 28.12 -14.19
CA PHE A 136 10.44 27.86 -15.31
C PHE A 136 11.09 29.14 -15.86
N ILE A 137 10.51 30.33 -15.66
CA ILE A 137 11.14 31.61 -16.02
C ILE A 137 12.22 32.00 -15.00
N ASN A 138 12.10 31.56 -13.74
CA ASN A 138 13.04 31.88 -12.64
C ASN A 138 14.15 30.83 -12.43
N LEU A 139 14.47 30.02 -13.44
CA LEU A 139 15.46 28.93 -13.40
C LEU A 139 16.46 29.10 -14.54
#